data_AF-A0AAX0RTD6-F1
#
_entry.id   AF-A0AAX0RTD6-F1
#
_cell.length_a   1.000
_cell.length_b   1.000
_cell.length_c   1.000
_cell.angle_alpha   90.00
_cell.angle_beta   90.00
_cell.angle_gamma   90.00
#
_symmetry.space_group_name_H-M   'P 1'
#
loop_
_entity.id
_entity.type
_entity.pdbx_description
1 polymer ?
#
loop_
_entity_poly.entity_id
_entity_poly.type
_entity_poly.pdbx_seq_one_letter_code
_entity_poly.pdbx_strand_id
1 'polypeptide(L)'
;MNLLDDNAHRPWPIPSKKWIMRQPWRNLLFSHWPIPAETLRPHIPPHLEIDTFNGYAWLGVILFVMEGIYPRGLSSVSLTPKFSEINVRTYVQCDGKPGIFFMSLDVEDWASYIIAKKWFRLPYYSAQISFEKKGQTFHCQSIRKGKTNTPIRFNVKYTPLPEVFFPKKGTLDHWLTERYCLYSTDNGVNIYCGEIHHRPWPLQTVEAEICRNTLFTPFNFDLTEVKPIFHFSKGVDTLIWNIKKTRF
;
A
#
# COMPACT_ATOMS: atom_id res chain seq x y z
N MET A 1 -18.70 14.46 10.37
CA MET A 1 -17.45 14.68 11.14
C MET A 1 -16.30 14.80 10.16
N ASN A 2 -15.54 15.89 10.24
CA ASN A 2 -14.43 16.14 9.33
C ASN A 2 -13.30 15.14 9.62
N LEU A 3 -12.74 14.52 8.57
CA LEU A 3 -11.69 13.51 8.71
C LEU A 3 -10.44 14.07 9.43
N LEU A 4 -10.16 15.36 9.28
CA LEU A 4 -9.01 16.02 9.93
C LEU A 4 -9.14 16.15 11.46
N ASP A 5 -10.35 16.08 12.00
CA ASP A 5 -10.58 16.22 13.45
C ASP A 5 -10.22 14.93 14.19
N ASP A 6 -10.20 13.80 13.48
CA ASP A 6 -9.90 12.47 14.01
C ASP A 6 -8.43 12.15 13.78
N ASN A 7 -7.55 12.66 14.64
CA ASN A 7 -6.10 12.62 14.42
C ASN A 7 -5.26 12.20 15.64
N ALA A 8 -5.90 11.93 16.78
CA ALA A 8 -5.23 11.57 18.03
C ALA A 8 -4.39 10.29 17.93
N HIS A 9 -4.73 9.41 16.98
CA HIS A 9 -4.01 8.17 16.70
C HIS A 9 -2.71 8.39 15.91
N ARG A 10 -2.51 9.57 15.31
CA ARG A 10 -1.33 9.81 14.50
C ARG A 10 -0.06 9.83 15.37
N PRO A 11 1.02 9.20 14.91
CA PRO A 11 2.32 9.28 15.59
C PRO A 11 2.97 10.68 15.54
N TRP A 12 2.53 11.55 14.61
CA TRP A 12 2.94 12.96 14.53
C TRP A 12 1.80 13.85 14.01
N PRO A 13 1.83 15.17 14.29
CA PRO A 13 0.78 16.09 13.88
C PRO A 13 0.49 16.07 12.37
N ILE A 14 -0.76 16.34 11.99
CA ILE A 14 -1.14 16.52 10.58
C ILE A 14 -0.30 17.65 9.97
N PRO A 15 0.16 17.52 8.70
CA PRO A 15 0.91 18.59 8.06
C PRO A 15 0.09 19.90 8.00
N SER A 16 0.73 21.01 8.36
CA SER A 16 0.10 22.35 8.36
C SER A 16 -0.31 22.86 6.97
N LYS A 17 0.34 22.35 5.91
CA LYS A 17 -0.05 22.66 4.52
C LYS A 17 -1.39 22.01 4.18
N LYS A 18 -2.04 22.49 3.13
CA LYS A 18 -3.28 21.88 2.63
C LYS A 18 -2.99 20.52 1.97
N TRP A 19 -3.84 19.53 2.25
CA TRP A 19 -3.91 18.30 1.45
C TRP A 19 -4.28 18.66 0.00
N ILE A 20 -4.04 17.76 -0.95
CA ILE A 20 -4.27 18.02 -2.38
C ILE A 20 -5.33 17.12 -3.00
N MET A 21 -5.54 15.93 -2.45
CA MET A 21 -6.59 15.03 -2.90
C MET A 21 -7.08 14.10 -1.79
N ARG A 22 -8.26 13.54 -2.00
CA ARG A 22 -8.86 12.46 -1.22
C ARG A 22 -8.98 11.22 -2.10
N GLN A 23 -8.67 10.06 -1.53
CA GLN A 23 -8.86 8.74 -2.14
C GLN A 23 -9.67 7.85 -1.19
N PRO A 24 -10.86 7.39 -1.58
CA PRO A 24 -11.57 6.35 -0.86
C PRO A 24 -10.98 4.98 -1.24
N TRP A 25 -10.41 4.27 -0.27
CA TRP A 25 -9.88 2.92 -0.45
C TRP A 25 -10.87 1.92 0.14
N ARG A 26 -11.17 0.84 -0.59
CA ARG A 26 -12.20 -0.14 -0.24
C ARG A 26 -11.75 -1.58 -0.48
N ASN A 27 -12.35 -2.49 0.28
CA ASN A 27 -12.15 -3.94 0.17
C ASN A 27 -10.66 -4.31 0.13
N LEU A 28 -9.92 -3.87 1.15
CA LEU A 28 -8.49 -4.06 1.21
C LEU A 28 -8.18 -5.45 1.74
N LEU A 29 -7.38 -6.21 1.00
CA LEU A 29 -6.66 -7.36 1.52
C LEU A 29 -5.22 -6.94 1.78
N PHE A 30 -4.81 -7.01 3.04
CA PHE A 30 -3.43 -6.89 3.44
C PHE A 30 -2.83 -8.30 3.55
N SER A 31 -1.75 -8.56 2.82
CA SER A 31 -0.97 -9.80 2.92
C SER A 31 0.47 -9.45 3.27
N HIS A 32 1.00 -9.99 4.37
CA HIS A 32 2.34 -9.62 4.85
C HIS A 32 3.23 -10.84 5.09
N TRP A 33 4.48 -10.76 4.64
CA TRP A 33 5.50 -11.78 4.82
C TRP A 33 6.66 -11.21 5.64
N PRO A 34 7.13 -11.91 6.68
CA PRO A 34 8.41 -11.58 7.29
C PRO A 34 9.54 -11.92 6.32
N ILE A 35 10.59 -11.10 6.31
CA ILE A 35 11.81 -11.32 5.51
C ILE A 35 13.03 -10.83 6.29
N PRO A 36 14.21 -11.48 6.16
CA PRO A 36 15.45 -10.94 6.69
C PRO A 36 15.73 -9.53 6.14
N ALA A 37 16.12 -8.60 7.01
CA ALA A 37 16.36 -7.21 6.62
C ALA A 37 17.54 -7.09 5.63
N GLU A 38 18.52 -7.98 5.74
CA GLU A 38 19.70 -8.05 4.89
C GLU A 38 19.33 -8.40 3.44
N THR A 39 18.35 -9.29 3.25
CA THR A 39 17.84 -9.64 1.92
C THR A 39 17.11 -8.48 1.27
N LEU A 40 16.41 -7.66 2.06
CA LEU A 40 15.70 -6.48 1.56
C LEU A 40 16.64 -5.31 1.26
N ARG A 41 17.76 -5.19 1.98
CA ARG A 41 18.67 -4.04 1.94
C ARG A 41 19.10 -3.57 0.55
N PRO A 42 19.45 -4.45 -0.41
CA PRO A 42 19.84 -4.04 -1.77
C PRO A 42 18.74 -3.32 -2.55
N HIS A 43 17.48 -3.46 -2.15
CA HIS A 43 16.32 -2.87 -2.83
C HIS A 43 15.89 -1.54 -2.25
N ILE A 44 16.49 -1.11 -1.13
CA ILE A 44 16.07 0.06 -0.38
C ILE A 44 17.18 1.12 -0.43
N PRO A 45 16.87 2.37 -0.80
CA PRO A 45 17.86 3.45 -0.81
C PRO A 45 18.64 3.56 0.51
N PRO A 46 19.95 3.84 0.47
CA PRO A 46 20.80 3.85 1.66
C PRO A 46 20.39 4.91 2.70
N HIS A 47 19.76 6.00 2.25
CA HIS A 47 19.23 7.05 3.13
C HIS A 47 17.94 6.65 3.88
N LEU A 48 17.36 5.50 3.56
CA LEU A 48 16.20 4.95 4.24
C LEU A 48 16.62 3.79 5.12
N GLU A 49 16.32 3.89 6.41
CA GLU A 49 16.49 2.82 7.37
C GLU A 49 15.36 1.80 7.16
N ILE A 50 15.69 0.51 7.17
CA ILE A 50 14.68 -0.54 7.14
C ILE A 50 14.05 -0.62 8.52
N ASP A 51 12.73 -0.42 8.58
CA ASP A 51 11.97 -0.54 9.83
C ASP A 51 11.68 -2.02 10.06
N THR A 52 11.92 -2.49 11.29
CA THR A 52 11.78 -3.90 11.65
C THR A 52 10.85 -4.06 12.85
N PHE A 53 10.19 -5.21 12.93
CA PHE A 53 9.41 -5.61 14.08
C PHE A 53 9.87 -6.97 14.56
N ASN A 54 10.25 -7.07 15.85
CA ASN A 54 10.83 -8.27 16.45
C ASN A 54 11.98 -8.88 15.63
N GLY A 55 12.85 -8.03 15.07
CA GLY A 55 14.03 -8.44 14.32
C GLY A 55 13.80 -8.80 12.85
N TYR A 56 12.56 -8.73 12.35
CA TYR A 56 12.24 -8.99 10.94
C TYR A 56 11.84 -7.72 10.21
N ALA A 57 12.29 -7.59 8.96
CA ALA A 57 11.64 -6.71 8.00
C ALA A 57 10.37 -7.38 7.46
N TRP A 58 9.53 -6.61 6.77
CA TRP A 58 8.24 -7.11 6.30
C TRP A 58 7.94 -6.63 4.89
N LEU A 59 7.43 -7.53 4.06
CA LEU A 59 6.89 -7.22 2.73
C LEU A 59 5.38 -7.29 2.78
N GLY A 60 4.72 -6.25 2.23
CA GLY A 60 3.28 -6.18 2.09
C GLY A 60 2.85 -6.27 0.62
N VAL A 61 1.85 -7.10 0.34
CA VAL A 61 1.03 -7.03 -0.87
C VAL A 61 -0.35 -6.56 -0.46
N ILE A 62 -0.71 -5.33 -0.82
CA ILE A 62 -2.02 -4.77 -0.50
C ILE A 62 -2.84 -4.65 -1.77
N LEU A 63 -3.92 -5.42 -1.83
CA LEU A 63 -4.87 -5.42 -2.92
C LEU A 63 -6.11 -4.66 -2.48
N PHE A 64 -6.56 -3.69 -3.28
CA PHE A 64 -7.74 -2.91 -2.93
C PHE A 64 -8.39 -2.26 -4.15
N VAL A 65 -9.56 -1.69 -3.91
CA VAL A 65 -10.29 -0.86 -4.86
C VAL A 65 -10.16 0.60 -4.44
N MET A 66 -9.71 1.45 -5.35
CA MET A 66 -9.80 2.91 -5.21
C MET A 66 -11.09 3.39 -5.88
N GLU A 67 -11.99 4.04 -5.14
CA GLU A 67 -13.27 4.53 -5.71
C GLU A 67 -13.12 5.78 -6.58
N GLY A 68 -11.95 6.43 -6.51
CA GLY A 68 -11.56 7.54 -7.36
C GLY A 68 -10.59 8.50 -6.67
N ILE A 69 -10.09 9.46 -7.45
CA ILE A 69 -9.18 10.51 -6.97
C ILE A 69 -9.91 11.85 -7.00
N TYR A 70 -10.19 12.40 -5.82
CA TYR A 70 -10.95 13.63 -5.65
C TYR A 70 -10.04 14.80 -5.27
N PRO A 71 -9.78 15.78 -6.15
CA PRO A 71 -8.97 16.94 -5.82
C PRO A 71 -9.58 17.75 -4.69
N ARG A 72 -8.73 18.38 -3.87
CA ARG A 72 -9.20 19.28 -2.81
C ARG A 72 -10.02 20.43 -3.41
N GLY A 73 -11.25 20.60 -2.92
CA GLY A 73 -12.19 21.60 -3.41
C GLY A 73 -13.20 21.07 -4.45
N LEU A 74 -12.98 19.87 -5.00
CA LEU A 74 -13.88 19.20 -5.95
C LEU A 74 -14.32 17.85 -5.38
N SER A 75 -14.97 17.86 -4.21
CA SER A 75 -15.25 16.62 -3.46
C SER A 75 -16.26 15.68 -4.12
N SER A 76 -17.09 16.17 -5.05
CA SER A 76 -18.09 15.40 -5.78
C SER A 76 -17.62 14.90 -7.16
N VAL A 77 -16.50 15.41 -7.67
CA VAL A 77 -16.01 15.08 -9.02
C VAL A 77 -14.68 14.36 -8.92
N SER A 78 -14.66 13.09 -9.31
CA SER A 78 -13.43 12.31 -9.38
C SER A 78 -12.68 12.58 -10.69
N LEU A 79 -11.35 12.64 -10.64
CA LEU A 79 -10.48 12.67 -11.82
C LEU A 79 -10.35 11.31 -12.51
N THR A 80 -10.76 10.24 -11.84
CA THR A 80 -10.63 8.87 -12.31
C THR A 80 -11.92 8.10 -12.00
N PRO A 81 -12.38 7.16 -12.84
CA PRO A 81 -13.33 6.17 -12.36
C PRO A 81 -12.71 5.28 -11.27
N LYS A 82 -13.52 4.40 -10.70
CA LYS A 82 -13.06 3.36 -9.77
C LYS A 82 -12.12 2.39 -10.49
N PHE A 83 -11.04 1.99 -9.83
CA PHE A 83 -10.09 0.98 -10.33
C PHE A 83 -9.51 0.14 -9.20
N SER A 84 -8.93 -1.00 -9.55
CA SER A 84 -8.20 -1.85 -8.61
C SER A 84 -6.70 -1.53 -8.61
N GLU A 85 -6.06 -1.66 -7.45
CA GLU A 85 -4.63 -1.48 -7.27
C GLU A 85 -4.05 -2.62 -6.42
N ILE A 86 -2.85 -3.08 -6.80
CA ILE A 86 -2.01 -3.93 -5.97
C ILE A 86 -0.71 -3.19 -5.70
N ASN A 87 -0.39 -2.93 -4.44
CA ASN A 87 0.90 -2.39 -4.07
C ASN A 87 1.78 -3.45 -3.41
N VAL A 88 3.01 -3.55 -3.90
CA VAL A 88 4.11 -4.26 -3.23
C VAL A 88 4.91 -3.21 -2.48
N ARG A 89 4.98 -3.35 -1.16
CA ARG A 89 5.61 -2.36 -0.29
C ARG A 89 6.43 -3.00 0.81
N THR A 90 7.34 -2.22 1.38
CA THR A 90 8.03 -2.55 2.62
C THR A 90 7.95 -1.38 3.60
N TYR A 91 8.51 -1.55 4.79
CA TYR A 91 8.48 -0.60 5.89
C TYR A 91 9.87 0.00 6.09
N VAL A 92 9.92 1.32 6.13
CA VAL A 92 11.16 2.09 6.27
C VAL A 92 10.94 3.26 7.20
N GLN A 93 12.01 3.86 7.67
CA GLN A 93 11.96 5.14 8.35
C GLN A 93 13.00 6.11 7.82
N CYS A 94 12.70 7.40 7.96
CA CYS A 94 13.60 8.51 7.68
C CYS A 94 13.48 9.49 8.85
N ASP A 95 14.58 9.79 9.54
CA ASP A 95 14.61 10.70 10.69
C ASP A 95 13.58 10.36 11.79
N GLY A 96 13.50 9.07 12.15
CA GLY A 96 12.56 8.57 13.17
C GLY A 96 11.09 8.56 12.74
N LYS A 97 10.80 8.82 11.46
CA LYS A 97 9.44 8.82 10.92
C LYS A 97 9.15 7.53 10.14
N PRO A 98 8.39 6.58 10.70
CA PRO A 98 8.07 5.32 10.02
C PRO A 98 7.05 5.52 8.90
N GLY A 99 7.32 4.93 7.74
CA GLY A 99 6.48 4.98 6.56
C GLY A 99 6.54 3.69 5.75
N ILE A 100 5.88 3.71 4.59
CA ILE A 100 5.97 2.63 3.60
C ILE A 100 6.86 3.04 2.44
N PHE A 101 7.60 2.11 1.85
CA PHE A 101 8.30 2.30 0.59
C PHE A 101 7.67 1.40 -0.47
N PHE A 102 7.19 2.01 -1.56
CA PHE A 102 6.60 1.25 -2.66
C PHE A 102 7.69 0.66 -3.54
N MET A 103 7.64 -0.66 -3.71
CA MET A 103 8.50 -1.40 -4.62
C MET A 103 7.85 -1.57 -6.00
N SER A 104 6.54 -1.79 -6.04
CA SER A 104 5.74 -1.73 -7.27
C SER A 104 4.27 -1.39 -6.98
N LEU A 105 3.61 -0.76 -7.95
CA LEU A 105 2.19 -0.39 -7.90
C LEU A 105 1.52 -0.86 -9.19
N ASP A 106 0.81 -1.97 -9.15
CA ASP A 106 0.09 -2.52 -10.30
C ASP A 106 -1.31 -1.90 -10.32
N VAL A 107 -1.68 -1.25 -11.43
CA VAL A 107 -2.99 -0.62 -11.64
C VAL A 107 -3.50 -0.91 -13.05
N GLU A 108 -4.79 -0.73 -13.28
CA GLU A 108 -5.38 -0.82 -14.62
C GLU A 108 -4.67 0.11 -15.63
N ASP A 109 -4.55 -0.33 -16.88
CA ASP A 109 -3.71 0.33 -17.90
C ASP A 109 -3.98 1.83 -18.07
N TRP A 110 -5.25 2.22 -18.11
CA TRP A 110 -5.66 3.62 -18.25
C TRP A 110 -5.30 4.45 -17.00
N ALA A 111 -5.41 3.86 -15.81
CA ALA A 111 -5.14 4.52 -14.55
C ALA A 111 -3.65 4.77 -14.39
N SER A 112 -2.81 3.80 -14.79
CA SER A 112 -1.34 3.94 -14.81
C SER A 112 -0.91 5.19 -15.57
N TYR A 113 -1.43 5.38 -16.78
CA TYR A 113 -1.07 6.53 -17.62
C TYR A 113 -1.47 7.88 -17.02
N ILE A 114 -2.64 7.98 -16.38
CA ILE A 114 -3.12 9.22 -15.76
C ILE A 114 -2.35 9.52 -14.46
N ILE A 115 -2.12 8.50 -13.63
CA ILE A 115 -1.52 8.65 -12.30
C ILE A 115 -0.01 8.83 -12.40
N ALA A 116 0.68 8.00 -13.19
CA ALA A 116 2.13 8.06 -13.36
C ALA A 116 2.60 9.43 -13.89
N LYS A 117 1.81 10.06 -14.76
CA LYS A 117 2.10 11.40 -15.29
C LYS A 117 2.01 12.52 -14.25
N LYS A 118 1.18 12.36 -13.22
CA LYS A 118 0.95 13.39 -12.19
C LYS A 118 1.78 13.16 -10.92
N TRP A 119 2.15 11.92 -10.64
CA TRP A 119 2.85 11.49 -9.43
C TRP A 119 4.20 10.87 -9.78
N PHE A 120 5.02 11.66 -10.48
CA PHE A 120 6.39 11.29 -10.85
C PHE A 120 7.10 10.68 -9.64
N ARG A 121 7.75 9.52 -9.86
CA ARG A 121 8.61 8.75 -8.92
C ARG A 121 7.94 7.64 -8.11
N LEU A 122 6.68 7.31 -8.40
CA LEU A 122 6.08 6.07 -7.91
C LEU A 122 6.20 4.96 -8.97
N PRO A 123 6.53 3.71 -8.57
CA PRO A 123 6.80 2.61 -9.50
C PRO A 123 5.50 1.99 -10.03
N TYR A 124 4.71 2.76 -10.78
CA TYR A 124 3.46 2.29 -11.39
C TYR A 124 3.72 1.37 -12.58
N TYR A 125 2.95 0.28 -12.63
CA TYR A 125 2.94 -0.70 -13.70
C TYR A 125 1.50 -0.93 -14.19
N SER A 126 1.39 -1.00 -15.51
CA SER A 126 0.17 -1.37 -16.23
C SER A 126 -0.14 -2.86 -16.00
N ALA A 127 -1.34 -3.17 -15.51
CA ALA A 127 -1.78 -4.53 -15.23
C ALA A 127 -3.25 -4.74 -15.61
N GLN A 128 -3.58 -5.97 -16.02
CA GLN A 128 -4.95 -6.43 -16.12
C GLN A 128 -5.36 -6.98 -14.76
N ILE A 129 -6.32 -6.33 -14.09
CA ILE A 129 -6.78 -6.71 -12.75
C ILE A 129 -8.27 -7.03 -12.81
N SER A 130 -8.64 -8.23 -12.38
CA SER A 130 -10.02 -8.61 -12.09
C SER A 130 -10.24 -8.64 -10.58
N PHE A 131 -11.32 -8.04 -10.13
CA PHE A 131 -11.73 -7.99 -8.73
C PHE A 131 -13.23 -8.25 -8.65
N GLU A 132 -13.60 -9.48 -8.29
CA GLU A 132 -14.99 -9.93 -8.21
C GLU A 132 -15.36 -10.31 -6.79
N LYS A 133 -16.59 -9.99 -6.37
CA LYS A 133 -17.18 -10.47 -5.12
C LYS A 133 -18.32 -11.43 -5.43
N LYS A 134 -18.25 -12.65 -4.90
CA LYS A 134 -19.28 -13.70 -5.01
C LYS A 134 -19.71 -14.10 -3.61
N GLY A 135 -20.93 -13.74 -3.21
CA GLY A 135 -21.37 -13.89 -1.82
C GLY A 135 -20.50 -13.04 -0.89
N GLN A 136 -19.79 -13.67 0.06
CA GLN A 136 -18.82 -13.00 0.95
C GLN A 136 -17.37 -13.15 0.49
N THR A 137 -17.11 -13.97 -0.53
CA THR A 137 -15.77 -14.26 -1.00
C THR A 137 -15.38 -13.33 -2.14
N PHE A 138 -14.15 -12.82 -2.07
CA PHE A 138 -13.53 -12.05 -3.12
C PHE A 138 -12.61 -12.96 -3.93
N HIS A 139 -12.66 -12.81 -5.25
CA HIS A 139 -11.78 -13.48 -6.21
C HIS A 139 -11.03 -12.41 -6.97
N CYS A 140 -9.70 -12.44 -6.90
CA CYS A 140 -8.89 -11.39 -7.47
C CYS A 140 -7.71 -11.97 -8.24
N GLN A 141 -7.52 -11.45 -9.45
CA GLN A 141 -6.46 -11.86 -10.35
C GLN A 141 -5.80 -10.63 -10.94
N SER A 142 -4.48 -10.62 -10.99
CA SER A 142 -3.69 -9.61 -11.67
C SER A 142 -2.66 -10.26 -12.57
N ILE A 143 -2.49 -9.70 -13.77
CA ILE A 143 -1.45 -10.07 -14.72
C ILE A 143 -0.84 -8.79 -15.29
N ARG A 144 0.48 -8.63 -15.14
CA ARG A 144 1.24 -7.58 -15.84
C ARG A 144 2.40 -8.16 -16.64
N LYS A 145 2.82 -7.42 -17.66
CA LYS A 145 4.01 -7.75 -18.45
C LYS A 145 5.26 -7.66 -17.55
N GLY A 146 6.04 -8.74 -17.49
CA GLY A 146 7.38 -8.72 -16.89
C GLY A 146 8.43 -8.23 -17.88
N LYS A 147 9.66 -8.00 -17.41
CA LYS A 147 10.78 -7.52 -18.24
C LYS A 147 11.27 -8.56 -19.26
N THR A 148 11.11 -9.86 -18.98
CA THR A 148 11.67 -10.98 -19.74
C THR A 148 10.59 -11.81 -20.47
N ASN A 149 9.50 -11.17 -20.93
CA ASN A 149 8.30 -11.82 -21.48
C ASN A 149 7.59 -12.83 -20.56
N THR A 150 8.10 -13.08 -19.35
CA THR A 150 7.40 -13.87 -18.33
C THR A 150 6.42 -12.95 -17.58
N PRO A 151 5.10 -13.25 -17.58
CA PRO A 151 4.13 -12.42 -16.88
C PRO A 151 4.28 -12.48 -15.37
N ILE A 152 4.11 -11.34 -14.71
CA ILE A 152 3.98 -11.24 -13.25
C ILE A 152 2.51 -11.39 -12.89
N ARG A 153 2.20 -12.25 -11.93
CA ARG A 153 0.84 -12.71 -11.63
C ARG A 153 0.58 -12.71 -10.13
N PHE A 154 -0.66 -12.35 -9.78
CA PHE A 154 -1.19 -12.53 -8.45
C PHE A 154 -2.60 -13.10 -8.56
N ASN A 155 -2.90 -14.17 -7.85
CA ASN A 155 -4.21 -14.80 -7.81
C ASN A 155 -4.52 -15.18 -6.37
N VAL A 156 -5.58 -14.60 -5.83
CA VAL A 156 -6.00 -14.80 -4.44
C VAL A 156 -7.52 -14.91 -4.38
N LYS A 157 -7.99 -15.80 -3.50
CA LYS A 157 -9.38 -15.80 -3.03
C LYS A 157 -9.38 -15.55 -1.53
N TYR A 158 -10.31 -14.74 -1.04
CA TYR A 158 -10.38 -14.44 0.38
C TYR A 158 -11.79 -14.13 0.87
N THR A 159 -12.09 -14.54 2.10
CA THR A 159 -13.37 -14.37 2.77
C THR A 159 -13.16 -13.71 4.14
N PRO A 160 -13.57 -12.45 4.32
CA PRO A 160 -13.46 -11.77 5.61
C PRO A 160 -14.41 -12.38 6.65
N LEU A 161 -13.92 -12.53 7.89
CA LEU A 161 -14.75 -12.93 9.03
C LEU A 161 -15.44 -11.71 9.64
N PRO A 162 -16.61 -11.86 10.29
CA PRO A 162 -17.49 -10.72 10.62
C PRO A 162 -16.96 -9.77 11.70
N GLU A 163 -16.08 -10.23 12.59
CA GLU A 163 -15.57 -9.41 13.69
C GLU A 163 -14.62 -8.32 13.21
N VAL A 164 -14.89 -7.08 13.62
CA VAL A 164 -14.05 -5.91 13.33
C VAL A 164 -13.28 -5.53 14.59
N PHE A 165 -11.98 -5.34 14.47
CA PHE A 165 -11.12 -4.86 15.53
C PHE A 165 -10.24 -3.70 15.05
N PHE A 166 -9.74 -2.92 16.00
CA PHE A 166 -8.74 -1.88 15.76
C PHE A 166 -7.42 -2.31 16.40
N PRO A 167 -6.32 -2.37 15.64
CA PRO A 167 -5.09 -2.93 16.15
C PRO A 167 -4.50 -2.03 17.25
N LYS A 168 -4.04 -2.63 18.35
CA LYS A 168 -3.52 -1.90 19.51
C LYS A 168 -2.08 -1.46 19.26
N LYS A 169 -1.73 -0.24 19.69
CA LYS A 169 -0.34 0.26 19.62
C LYS A 169 0.64 -0.73 20.26
N GLY A 170 1.75 -0.99 19.58
CA GLY A 170 2.77 -1.96 20.01
C GLY A 170 2.55 -3.40 19.51
N THR A 171 1.41 -3.70 18.89
CA THR A 171 1.18 -4.98 18.21
C THR A 171 1.74 -4.98 16.79
N LEU A 172 2.00 -6.17 16.24
CA LEU A 172 2.42 -6.34 14.85
C LEU A 172 1.37 -5.80 13.88
N ASP A 173 0.07 -6.06 14.12
CA ASP A 173 -1.00 -5.60 13.24
C ASP A 173 -1.00 -4.07 13.13
N HIS A 174 -0.87 -3.38 14.26
CA HIS A 174 -0.75 -1.92 14.28
C HIS A 174 0.51 -1.48 13.55
N TRP A 175 1.64 -2.15 13.78
CA TRP A 175 2.88 -1.84 13.08
C TRP A 175 2.78 -2.10 11.56
N LEU A 176 2.02 -3.08 11.08
CA LEU A 176 1.87 -3.36 9.64
C LEU A 176 0.90 -2.39 8.94
N THR A 177 -0.14 -1.90 9.62
CA THR A 177 -1.23 -1.14 8.97
C THR A 177 -1.18 0.35 9.24
N GLU A 178 -0.76 0.78 10.43
CA GLU A 178 -0.76 2.19 10.84
C GLU A 178 0.51 2.90 10.34
N ARG A 179 0.50 3.26 9.05
CA ARG A 179 1.56 4.03 8.38
C ARG A 179 0.98 5.27 7.73
N TYR A 180 1.49 6.43 8.14
CA TYR A 180 0.91 7.74 7.80
C TYR A 180 1.74 8.55 6.81
N CYS A 181 2.83 7.98 6.30
CA CYS A 181 3.55 8.51 5.15
C CYS A 181 4.11 7.39 4.26
N LEU A 182 4.35 7.75 3.01
CA LEU A 182 5.04 6.95 2.02
C LEU A 182 6.36 7.61 1.65
N TYR A 183 7.34 6.78 1.31
CA TYR A 183 8.62 7.18 0.76
C TYR A 183 8.77 6.66 -0.67
N SER A 184 9.40 7.47 -1.51
CA SER A 184 9.79 7.10 -2.88
C SER A 184 11.13 7.72 -3.24
N THR A 185 11.70 7.34 -4.39
CA THR A 185 13.02 7.82 -4.81
C THR A 185 13.11 8.03 -6.31
N ASP A 186 13.99 8.94 -6.76
CA ASP A 186 14.46 9.00 -8.14
C ASP A 186 15.84 8.36 -8.28
N ASN A 187 15.88 7.16 -8.86
CA ASN A 187 17.12 6.41 -9.09
C ASN A 187 17.98 6.19 -7.82
N GLY A 188 17.35 6.20 -6.63
CA GLY A 188 18.05 6.02 -5.35
C GLY A 188 18.72 7.27 -4.80
N VAL A 189 18.70 8.41 -5.52
CA VAL A 189 19.47 9.61 -5.16
C VAL A 189 18.68 10.50 -4.21
N ASN A 190 17.53 11.02 -4.63
CA ASN A 190 16.69 11.83 -3.77
C ASN A 190 15.59 10.96 -3.19
N ILE A 191 15.26 11.19 -1.92
CA ILE A 191 14.08 10.60 -1.30
C ILE A 191 12.98 11.64 -1.26
N TYR A 192 11.77 11.14 -1.39
CA TYR A 192 10.55 11.92 -1.36
C TYR A 192 9.62 11.34 -0.32
N CYS A 193 8.91 12.21 0.40
CA CYS A 193 7.92 11.83 1.40
C CYS A 193 6.56 12.39 1.00
N GLY A 194 5.56 11.50 0.93
CA GLY A 194 4.14 11.83 0.79
C GLY A 194 3.43 11.53 2.10
N GLU A 195 2.79 12.54 2.68
CA GLU A 195 1.98 12.38 3.90
C GLU A 195 0.56 11.99 3.53
N ILE A 196 0.00 11.05 4.29
CA ILE A 196 -1.39 10.62 4.17
C ILE A 196 -2.09 10.70 5.52
N HIS A 197 -3.42 10.76 5.49
CA HIS A 197 -4.23 10.71 6.69
C HIS A 197 -5.55 10.00 6.44
N HIS A 198 -5.81 8.98 7.24
CA HIS A 198 -7.07 8.27 7.35
C HIS A 198 -7.35 7.98 8.83
N ARG A 199 -8.57 7.56 9.14
CA ARG A 199 -8.91 6.98 10.44
C ARG A 199 -8.20 5.65 10.65
N PRO A 200 -8.00 5.18 11.90
CA PRO A 200 -7.45 3.85 12.15
C PRO A 200 -8.18 2.77 11.36
N TRP A 201 -7.44 1.75 10.91
CA TRP A 201 -8.02 0.71 10.06
C TRP A 201 -9.01 -0.15 10.84
N PRO A 202 -10.28 -0.27 10.39
CA PRO A 202 -11.18 -1.29 10.90
C PRO A 202 -10.79 -2.63 10.28
N LEU A 203 -9.98 -3.41 11.00
CA LEU A 203 -9.45 -4.68 10.52
C LEU A 203 -10.40 -5.83 10.84
N GLN A 204 -10.37 -6.85 10.00
CA GLN A 204 -11.05 -8.12 10.15
C GLN A 204 -10.03 -9.22 9.90
N THR A 205 -10.17 -10.34 10.60
CA THR A 205 -9.50 -11.59 10.22
C THR A 205 -10.09 -12.08 8.89
N VAL A 206 -9.30 -12.83 8.13
CA VAL A 206 -9.68 -13.25 6.78
C VAL A 206 -9.12 -14.63 6.49
N GLU A 207 -9.97 -15.48 5.93
CA GLU A 207 -9.55 -16.74 5.34
C GLU A 207 -9.10 -16.46 3.91
N ALA A 208 -7.82 -16.60 3.62
CA ALA A 208 -7.26 -16.28 2.31
C ALA A 208 -6.38 -17.42 1.78
N GLU A 209 -6.48 -17.65 0.47
CA GLU A 209 -5.65 -18.60 -0.25
C GLU A 209 -5.06 -17.89 -1.47
N ILE A 210 -3.74 -17.78 -1.49
CA ILE A 210 -2.99 -17.29 -2.64
C ILE A 210 -2.71 -18.49 -3.55
N CYS A 211 -3.46 -18.62 -4.64
CA CYS A 211 -3.25 -19.68 -5.61
C CYS A 211 -2.00 -19.43 -6.48
N ARG A 212 -1.58 -18.17 -6.64
CA ARG A 212 -0.35 -17.81 -7.36
C ARG A 212 0.17 -16.45 -6.93
N ASN A 213 1.46 -16.35 -6.63
CA ASN A 213 2.14 -15.07 -6.39
C ASN A 213 3.51 -15.08 -7.06
N THR A 214 3.71 -14.20 -8.05
CA THR A 214 5.03 -13.92 -8.63
C THR A 214 5.39 -12.43 -8.55
N LEU A 215 4.69 -11.65 -7.71
CA LEU A 215 4.93 -10.21 -7.52
C LEU A 215 6.33 -9.92 -6.97
N PHE A 216 6.92 -10.87 -6.25
CA PHE A 216 8.26 -10.73 -5.67
C PHE A 216 9.40 -11.13 -6.62
N THR A 217 9.10 -11.76 -7.76
CA THR A 217 10.13 -12.21 -8.71
C THR A 217 11.03 -11.10 -9.26
N PRO A 218 10.57 -9.84 -9.51
CA PRO A 218 11.46 -8.77 -9.96
C PRO A 218 12.50 -8.34 -8.92
N PHE A 219 12.31 -8.76 -7.66
CA PHE A 219 13.19 -8.45 -6.54
C PHE A 219 13.96 -9.69 -6.06
N ASN A 220 13.84 -10.82 -6.77
CA ASN A 220 14.50 -12.09 -6.43
C ASN A 220 14.23 -12.58 -5.00
N PHE A 221 13.05 -12.30 -4.43
CA PHE A 221 12.64 -12.91 -3.17
C PHE A 221 11.87 -14.19 -3.43
N ASP A 222 12.31 -15.28 -2.81
CA ASP A 222 11.57 -16.53 -2.72
C ASP A 222 10.91 -16.63 -1.34
N LEU A 223 9.57 -16.52 -1.33
CA LEU A 223 8.74 -16.56 -0.13
C LEU A 223 7.65 -17.62 -0.26
N THR A 224 7.85 -18.61 -1.13
CA THR A 224 6.87 -19.67 -1.42
C THR A 224 6.55 -20.51 -0.19
N GLU A 225 7.55 -20.81 0.64
CA GLU A 225 7.42 -21.57 1.89
C GLU A 225 7.09 -20.68 3.11
N VAL A 226 7.07 -19.35 2.95
CA VAL A 226 6.81 -18.41 4.05
C VAL A 226 5.31 -18.12 4.12
N LYS A 227 4.68 -18.49 5.23
CA LYS A 227 3.26 -18.24 5.46
C LYS A 227 2.99 -16.75 5.70
N PRO A 228 2.13 -16.10 4.89
CA PRO A 228 1.73 -14.72 5.14
C PRO A 228 0.74 -14.59 6.29
N ILE A 229 0.71 -13.38 6.85
CA ILE A 229 -0.37 -12.89 7.71
C ILE A 229 -1.35 -12.10 6.85
N PHE A 230 -2.64 -12.33 7.05
CA PHE A 230 -3.69 -11.65 6.31
C PHE A 230 -4.58 -10.78 7.21
N HIS A 231 -4.94 -9.61 6.71
CA HIS A 231 -6.01 -8.79 7.27
C HIS A 231 -6.93 -8.30 6.16
N PHE A 232 -8.20 -8.10 6.48
CA PHE A 232 -9.13 -7.42 5.61
C PHE A 232 -9.57 -6.09 6.23
N SER A 233 -9.87 -5.09 5.40
CA SER A 233 -10.64 -3.93 5.83
C SER A 233 -11.66 -3.54 4.77
N LYS A 234 -12.88 -3.20 5.22
CA LYS A 234 -13.90 -2.62 4.32
C LYS A 234 -13.43 -1.31 3.69
N GLY A 235 -12.56 -0.57 4.38
CA GLY A 235 -11.91 0.60 3.82
C GLY A 235 -11.96 1.86 4.67
N VAL A 236 -11.26 2.88 4.19
CA VAL A 236 -11.14 4.20 4.79
C VAL A 236 -11.11 5.27 3.70
N ASP A 237 -11.47 6.50 4.08
CA ASP A 237 -11.18 7.67 3.26
C ASP A 237 -9.81 8.22 3.65
N THR A 238 -8.99 8.50 2.64
CA THR A 238 -7.61 8.96 2.83
C THR A 238 -7.40 10.33 2.22
N LEU A 239 -6.91 11.29 3.01
CA LEU A 239 -6.39 12.56 2.53
C LEU A 239 -4.90 12.43 2.23
N ILE A 240 -4.46 13.06 1.15
CA ILE A 240 -3.08 12.96 0.68
C ILE A 240 -2.53 14.36 0.44
N TRP A 241 -1.31 14.61 0.92
CA TRP A 241 -0.56 15.84 0.71
C TRP A 241 0.42 15.68 -0.45
N ASN A 242 0.88 16.81 -0.99
CA ASN A 242 1.88 16.79 -2.05
C ASN A 242 3.17 16.11 -1.58
N ILE A 243 3.74 15.28 -2.46
CA ILE A 243 5.01 14.62 -2.25
C ILE A 243 6.13 15.67 -2.29
N LYS A 244 7.03 15.65 -1.30
CA LYS A 244 8.13 16.59 -1.18
C LYS A 244 9.45 15.86 -1.07
N LYS A 245 10.50 16.44 -1.65
CA LYS A 245 11.86 15.98 -1.42
C LYS A 245 12.20 16.10 0.06
N THR A 246 12.74 15.05 0.65
CA THR A 246 13.30 15.12 2.01
C THR A 246 14.58 15.94 1.98
N ARG A 247 14.87 16.66 3.06
CA ARG A 247 16.10 17.44 3.16
C ARG A 247 17.15 16.53 3.78
N PHE A 248 17.96 15.89 2.95
CA PHE A 248 19.26 15.39 3.37
C PHE A 248 20.33 16.39 2.96
#